data_AF-A0A950MPG4-F1
#
_entry.id   AF-A0A950MPG4-F1
#
_cell.length_a   1.000
_cell.length_b   1.000
_cell.length_c   1.000
_cell.angle_alpha   90.00
_cell.angle_beta   90.00
_cell.angle_gamma   90.00
#
_symmetry.space_group_name_H-M   'P 1'
#
loop_
_entity.id
_entity.type
_entity.pdbx_description
1 polymer ?
#
loop_
_entity_poly.entity_id
_entity_poly.type
_entity_poly.pdbx_seq_one_letter_code
_entity_poly.pdbx_strand_id
1 'polypeptide(L)'
;MPVESVNLSGLSRRSFLRLATTASAMAAVPILTEGHLAEAQRSKVSYSVPPPDAVRIDANENPLGPCAGACALISSLVPEGGRYRDDLTVQFIDAFCATEGLKSDYILPYAGSSEPLHYTVLAFTSKDKPYVTADPGYEAGM
;
A
#
# COMPACT_ATOMS: atom_id res chain seq x y z
N MET A 1 -0.65 17.39 49.06
CA MET A 1 0.03 16.32 48.30
C MET A 1 1.35 16.88 47.80
N PRO A 2 2.51 16.30 48.11
CA PRO A 2 3.77 16.80 47.61
C PRO A 2 3.87 16.51 46.12
N VAL A 3 4.22 17.54 45.34
CA VAL A 3 4.57 17.40 43.93
C VAL A 3 5.97 16.80 43.90
N GLU A 4 6.11 15.57 43.40
CA GLU A 4 7.42 14.96 43.16
C GLU A 4 8.22 15.86 42.21
N SER A 5 9.34 16.38 42.69
CA SER A 5 10.33 17.03 41.86
C SER A 5 11.06 15.97 41.04
N VAL A 6 10.88 16.01 39.71
CA VAL A 6 11.65 15.17 38.80
C VAL A 6 13.13 15.54 38.94
N ASN A 7 13.92 14.65 39.54
CA ASN A 7 15.33 14.86 39.83
C ASN A 7 16.14 14.71 38.53
N LEU A 8 16.56 15.83 37.93
CA LEU A 8 17.30 15.89 36.65
C LEU A 8 18.79 15.50 36.78
N SER A 9 19.22 14.94 37.90
CA SER A 9 20.63 14.58 38.20
C SER A 9 21.24 13.51 37.28
N GLY A 10 20.46 12.88 36.38
CA GLY A 10 20.93 11.92 35.38
C GLY A 10 21.31 12.50 34.00
N LEU A 11 21.04 13.78 33.73
CA LEU A 11 21.32 14.40 32.42
C LEU A 11 22.71 15.03 32.38
N SER A 12 23.73 14.22 32.05
CA SER A 12 25.07 14.74 31.76
C SER A 12 25.17 15.26 30.32
N ARG A 13 26.09 16.19 30.04
CA ARG A 13 26.41 16.64 28.66
C ARG A 13 26.72 15.47 27.72
N ARG A 14 27.37 14.42 28.24
CA ARG A 14 27.69 13.19 27.50
C ARG A 14 26.45 12.36 27.21
N SER A 15 25.54 12.22 28.17
CA SER A 15 24.26 11.53 27.99
C SER A 15 23.39 12.27 26.98
N PHE A 16 23.36 13.61 27.06
CA PHE A 16 22.66 14.47 26.10
C PHE A 16 23.24 14.33 24.68
N LEU A 17 24.58 14.42 24.53
CA LEU A 17 25.23 14.26 23.22
C LEU A 17 24.98 12.86 22.63
N ARG A 18 25.02 11.80 23.45
CA ARG A 18 24.69 10.44 23.01
C ARG A 18 23.24 10.32 22.56
N LEU A 19 22.30 10.88 23.34
CA LEU A 19 20.90 10.86 22.97
C LEU A 19 20.64 11.63 21.67
N ALA A 20 21.25 12.83 21.54
CA ALA A 20 21.13 13.65 20.35
C ALA A 20 21.75 12.96 19.12
N THR A 21 22.93 12.35 19.24
CA THR A 21 23.54 11.62 18.11
C THR A 21 22.75 10.38 17.72
N THR A 22 22.24 9.60 18.68
CA THR A 22 21.34 8.47 18.38
C THR A 22 20.05 8.94 17.71
N ALA A 23 19.42 10.01 18.21
CA ALA A 23 18.21 10.57 17.63
C ALA A 23 18.44 11.09 16.20
N SER A 24 19.55 11.80 15.95
CA SER A 24 19.92 12.26 14.61
C SER A 24 20.23 11.10 13.66
N ALA A 25 20.92 10.07 14.14
CA ALA A 25 21.18 8.87 13.34
C ALA A 25 19.87 8.15 12.97
N MET A 26 18.93 8.04 13.90
CA MET A 26 17.60 7.47 13.65
C MET A 26 16.78 8.32 12.67
N ALA A 27 16.86 9.65 12.76
CA ALA A 27 16.19 10.57 11.82
C ALA A 27 16.77 10.50 10.39
N ALA A 28 18.02 10.05 10.25
CA ALA A 28 18.67 9.85 8.95
C ALA A 28 18.43 8.45 8.35
N VAL A 29 17.79 7.52 9.10
CA VAL A 29 17.37 6.24 8.53
C VAL A 29 16.08 6.48 7.75
N PRO A 30 15.98 6.06 6.47
CA PRO A 30 14.80 6.25 5.64
C PRO A 30 13.66 5.28 6.03
N ILE A 31 13.32 5.23 7.32
CA ILE A 31 12.21 4.42 7.84
C ILE A 31 10.87 5.14 7.60
N LEU A 32 10.89 6.47 7.47
CA LEU A 32 9.70 7.30 7.26
C LEU A 32 9.92 8.20 6.05
N THR A 33 9.39 7.79 4.90
CA THR A 33 9.35 8.60 3.67
C THR A 33 8.04 9.37 3.59
N GLU A 34 7.95 10.35 2.69
CA GLU A 34 6.66 11.02 2.40
C GLU A 34 5.58 10.00 1.98
N GLY A 35 5.96 8.95 1.24
CA GLY A 35 5.07 7.85 0.90
C GLY A 35 4.50 7.12 2.12
N HIS A 36 5.33 6.84 3.13
CA HIS A 36 4.85 6.24 4.39
C HIS A 36 3.87 7.16 5.14
N LEU A 37 4.09 8.48 5.09
CA LEU A 37 3.17 9.45 5.70
C LEU A 37 1.86 9.56 4.91
N ALA A 38 1.91 9.52 3.58
CA ALA A 38 0.72 9.52 2.71
C ALA A 38 -0.15 8.28 2.95
N GLU A 39 0.46 7.09 3.05
CA GLU A 39 -0.25 5.85 3.37
C GLU A 39 -0.85 5.87 4.80
N ALA A 40 -0.11 6.40 5.79
CA ALA A 40 -0.62 6.56 7.14
C ALA A 40 -1.80 7.56 7.24
N GLN A 41 -1.83 8.58 6.38
CA GLN A 41 -2.97 9.50 6.26
C GLN A 41 -4.17 8.79 5.62
N ARG A 42 -3.96 8.03 4.54
CA ARG A 42 -5.01 7.26 3.85
C ARG A 42 -5.71 6.28 4.77
N SER A 43 -4.96 5.56 5.59
CA SER A 43 -5.53 4.62 6.55
C SER A 43 -6.42 5.32 7.59
N LYS A 44 -6.05 6.51 8.10
CA LYS A 44 -6.91 7.30 8.99
C LYS A 44 -8.22 7.77 8.34
N VAL A 45 -8.17 8.16 7.06
CA VAL A 45 -9.35 8.62 6.31
C VAL A 45 -10.24 7.45 5.91
N SER A 46 -9.66 6.31 5.51
CA SER A 46 -10.40 5.13 5.01
C SER A 46 -11.30 4.45 6.05
N TYR A 47 -11.00 4.60 7.35
CA TYR A 47 -11.85 4.06 8.43
C TYR A 47 -13.00 4.98 8.85
N SER A 48 -13.05 6.21 8.34
CA SER A 48 -14.20 7.09 8.55
C SER A 48 -15.22 6.87 7.44
N VAL A 49 -16.48 6.59 7.80
CA VAL A 49 -17.57 6.55 6.82
C VAL A 49 -17.78 7.99 6.35
N PRO A 50 -17.52 8.32 5.07
CA PRO A 50 -17.75 9.66 4.58
C PRO A 50 -19.25 9.99 4.64
N PRO A 51 -19.63 11.26 4.81
CA PRO A 51 -21.01 11.70 4.64
C PRO A 51 -21.62 11.19 3.33
N PRO A 52 -22.93 10.87 3.26
CA PRO A 52 -23.56 10.36 2.03
C PRO A 52 -23.41 11.29 0.81
N ASP A 53 -23.26 12.58 1.04
CA ASP A 53 -23.10 13.65 0.05
C ASP A 53 -21.65 14.10 -0.15
N ALA A 54 -20.68 13.38 0.43
CA ALA A 54 -19.27 13.69 0.28
C ALA A 54 -18.80 13.55 -1.18
N VAL A 55 -18.10 14.56 -1.67
CA VAL A 55 -17.39 14.51 -2.95
C VAL A 55 -16.12 13.69 -2.77
N ARG A 56 -16.04 12.53 -3.44
CA ARG A 56 -14.90 11.60 -3.38
C ARG A 56 -14.01 11.73 -4.61
N ILE A 57 -12.88 12.42 -4.47
CA ILE A 57 -11.90 12.69 -5.55
C ILE A 57 -10.45 12.54 -5.08
N ASP A 58 -10.23 11.69 -4.07
CA ASP A 58 -8.98 11.55 -3.33
C ASP A 58 -8.24 10.21 -3.57
N ALA A 59 -8.84 9.29 -4.33
CA ALA A 59 -8.34 7.93 -4.51
C ALA A 59 -8.27 7.45 -5.97
N ASN A 60 -8.41 8.35 -6.95
CA ASN A 60 -8.45 8.03 -8.39
C ASN A 60 -9.52 6.99 -8.77
N GLU A 61 -10.59 6.88 -7.98
CA GLU A 61 -11.73 6.01 -8.27
C GLU A 61 -12.50 6.51 -9.50
N ASN A 62 -13.11 5.60 -10.26
CA ASN A 62 -14.00 5.97 -11.36
C ASN A 62 -15.42 6.24 -10.82
N PRO A 63 -15.93 7.47 -10.83
CA PRO A 63 -17.24 7.80 -10.29
C PRO A 63 -18.41 7.24 -11.12
N LEU A 64 -18.16 6.80 -12.36
CA LEU A 64 -19.17 6.18 -13.21
C LEU A 64 -19.45 4.72 -12.83
N GLY A 65 -18.57 4.11 -12.05
CA GLY A 65 -18.63 2.70 -11.70
C GLY A 65 -18.39 1.76 -12.90
N PRO A 66 -18.57 0.44 -12.69
CA PRO A 66 -18.45 -0.56 -13.75
C PRO A 66 -19.57 -0.41 -14.79
N CYS A 67 -19.35 -0.95 -15.99
CA CYS A 67 -20.39 -1.00 -17.02
C CYS A 67 -21.58 -1.89 -16.59
N ALA A 68 -22.76 -1.63 -17.17
CA ALA A 68 -24.00 -2.34 -16.79
C ALA A 68 -23.88 -3.88 -16.90
N GLY A 69 -23.17 -4.38 -17.90
CA GLY A 69 -22.92 -5.82 -18.06
C GLY A 69 -22.06 -6.41 -16.93
N ALA A 70 -21.03 -5.69 -16.49
CA ALA A 70 -20.20 -6.10 -15.36
C ALA A 70 -21.02 -6.12 -14.05
N CYS A 71 -21.84 -5.09 -13.81
CA CYS A 71 -22.73 -5.05 -12.65
C CYS A 71 -23.72 -6.21 -12.61
N ALA A 72 -24.29 -6.58 -13.76
CA ALA A 72 -25.19 -7.74 -13.87
C ALA A 72 -24.47 -9.06 -13.58
N LEU A 73 -23.28 -9.27 -14.16
CA LEU A 73 -22.47 -10.47 -13.92
C LEU A 73 -22.03 -10.60 -12.46
N ILE A 74 -21.49 -9.53 -11.86
CA ILE A 74 -21.10 -9.52 -10.45
C ILE A 74 -22.28 -9.91 -9.57
N SER A 75 -23.45 -9.31 -9.81
CA SER A 75 -24.68 -9.61 -9.05
C SER A 75 -25.11 -11.06 -9.18
N SER A 76 -24.99 -11.64 -10.39
CA SER A 76 -25.33 -13.04 -10.65
C SER A 76 -24.38 -14.04 -9.97
N LEU A 77 -23.12 -13.66 -9.73
CA LEU A 77 -22.10 -14.50 -9.10
C LEU A 77 -22.16 -14.50 -7.56
N VAL A 78 -22.82 -13.52 -6.92
CA VAL A 78 -22.89 -13.42 -5.45
C VAL A 78 -23.37 -14.72 -4.78
N PRO A 79 -24.44 -15.41 -5.24
CA PRO A 79 -24.89 -16.66 -4.63
C PRO A 79 -23.88 -17.80 -4.73
N GLU A 80 -22.96 -17.75 -5.69
CA GLU A 80 -21.94 -18.77 -5.93
C GLU A 80 -20.65 -18.53 -5.12
N GLY A 81 -20.53 -17.37 -4.46
CA GLY A 81 -19.31 -16.92 -3.75
C GLY A 81 -18.90 -17.76 -2.52
N GLY A 82 -19.66 -18.79 -2.15
CA GLY A 82 -19.33 -19.71 -1.05
C GLY A 82 -18.28 -20.77 -1.42
N ARG A 83 -17.72 -20.74 -2.63
CA ARG A 83 -16.72 -21.69 -3.14
C ARG A 83 -15.61 -20.96 -3.89
N TYR A 84 -14.40 -21.52 -3.86
CA TYR A 84 -13.31 -21.06 -4.71
C TYR A 84 -13.68 -21.25 -6.19
N ARG A 85 -13.31 -20.27 -7.01
CA ARG A 85 -13.61 -20.18 -8.45
C ARG A 85 -12.35 -20.06 -9.28
N ASP A 86 -11.42 -20.99 -9.05
CA ASP A 86 -10.14 -21.06 -9.78
C ASP A 86 -10.38 -21.24 -11.29
N ASP A 87 -11.53 -21.82 -11.69
CA ASP A 87 -12.00 -21.91 -13.06
C ASP A 87 -12.15 -20.53 -13.73
N LEU A 88 -12.58 -19.51 -12.98
CA LEU A 88 -12.70 -18.15 -13.48
C LEU A 88 -11.34 -17.48 -13.66
N THR A 89 -10.35 -17.82 -12.83
CA THR A 89 -8.97 -17.34 -12.99
C THR A 89 -8.36 -17.86 -14.29
N VAL A 90 -8.55 -19.13 -14.60
CA VAL A 90 -8.08 -19.72 -15.87
C VAL A 90 -8.77 -19.05 -17.07
N GLN A 91 -10.10 -18.91 -17.03
CA GLN A 91 -10.86 -18.22 -18.07
C GLN A 91 -10.43 -16.77 -18.26
N PHE A 92 -10.11 -16.06 -17.17
CA PHE A 92 -9.58 -14.70 -17.23
C PHE A 92 -8.24 -14.64 -17.95
N ILE A 93 -7.30 -15.54 -17.62
CA ILE A 93 -5.99 -15.60 -18.29
C ILE A 93 -6.17 -15.85 -19.79
N ASP A 94 -7.01 -16.82 -20.17
CA ASP A 94 -7.26 -17.15 -21.56
C ASP A 94 -7.87 -15.97 -22.34
N ALA A 95 -8.88 -15.32 -21.76
CA ALA A 95 -9.52 -14.15 -22.37
C ALA A 95 -8.56 -12.97 -22.53
N PHE A 96 -7.73 -12.70 -21.52
CA PHE A 96 -6.73 -11.64 -21.56
C PHE A 96 -5.65 -11.93 -22.61
N CYS A 97 -5.12 -13.15 -22.64
CA CYS A 97 -4.12 -13.58 -23.62
C CYS A 97 -4.66 -13.50 -25.05
N ALA A 98 -5.91 -13.90 -25.28
CA ALA A 98 -6.56 -13.80 -26.59
C ALA A 98 -6.75 -12.34 -27.04
N THR A 99 -7.05 -11.43 -26.10
CA THR A 99 -7.25 -10.01 -26.39
C THR A 99 -5.93 -9.31 -26.71
N GLU A 100 -4.88 -9.60 -25.93
CA GLU A 100 -3.58 -8.91 -26.01
C GLU A 100 -2.56 -9.64 -26.91
N GLY A 101 -2.87 -10.85 -27.40
CA GLY A 101 -1.95 -11.66 -28.21
C GLY A 101 -0.75 -12.19 -27.44
N LEU A 102 -0.93 -12.52 -26.16
CA LEU A 102 0.12 -12.98 -25.24
C LEU A 102 0.07 -14.49 -25.01
N LYS A 103 1.16 -15.04 -24.48
CA LYS A 103 1.18 -16.42 -23.97
C LYS A 103 0.69 -16.44 -22.52
N SER A 104 0.02 -17.52 -22.15
CA SER A 104 -0.53 -17.68 -20.80
C SER A 104 0.54 -17.71 -19.70
N ASP A 105 1.75 -18.17 -20.01
CA ASP A 105 2.90 -18.17 -19.09
C ASP A 105 3.48 -16.77 -18.82
N TYR A 106 3.00 -15.72 -19.51
CA TYR A 106 3.37 -14.33 -19.25
C TYR A 106 2.43 -13.63 -18.28
N ILE A 107 1.32 -14.28 -17.89
CA ILE A 107 0.27 -13.67 -17.07
C ILE A 107 0.23 -14.31 -15.70
N LEU A 108 0.27 -13.47 -14.66
CA LEU A 108 0.05 -13.88 -13.28
C LEU A 108 -1.01 -12.96 -12.65
N PRO A 109 -2.23 -13.47 -12.39
CA PRO A 109 -3.31 -12.65 -11.84
C PRO A 109 -3.13 -12.39 -10.34
N TYR A 110 -3.48 -11.19 -9.91
CA TYR A 110 -3.46 -10.73 -8.51
C TYR A 110 -4.73 -9.95 -8.17
N ALA A 111 -5.01 -9.77 -6.88
CA ALA A 111 -6.14 -8.97 -6.38
C ALA A 111 -5.82 -7.46 -6.45
N GLY A 112 -5.58 -6.95 -7.66
CA GLY A 112 -5.08 -5.61 -7.91
C GLY A 112 -3.56 -5.56 -8.11
N SER A 113 -3.04 -4.39 -8.47
CA SER A 113 -1.63 -4.21 -8.84
C SER A 113 -0.69 -3.97 -7.66
N SER A 114 -1.20 -3.59 -6.49
CA SER A 114 -0.36 -3.23 -5.34
C SER A 114 0.48 -4.40 -4.83
N GLU A 115 -0.10 -5.61 -4.73
CA GLU A 115 0.61 -6.82 -4.32
C GLU A 115 1.80 -7.17 -5.22
N PRO A 116 1.65 -7.34 -6.55
CA PRO A 116 2.78 -7.68 -7.41
C PRO A 116 3.84 -6.58 -7.48
N LEU A 117 3.47 -5.30 -7.35
CA LEU A 117 4.45 -4.21 -7.26
C LEU A 117 5.34 -4.37 -6.03
N HIS A 118 4.75 -4.65 -4.87
CA HIS A 118 5.49 -4.88 -3.63
C HIS A 118 6.38 -6.13 -3.72
N TYR A 119 5.82 -7.25 -4.21
CA TYR A 119 6.58 -8.49 -4.37
C TYR A 119 7.74 -8.36 -5.35
N THR A 120 7.60 -7.55 -6.39
CA THR A 120 8.68 -7.28 -7.35
C THR A 120 9.88 -6.62 -6.66
N VAL A 121 9.64 -5.63 -5.79
CA VAL A 121 10.72 -4.99 -5.04
C VAL A 121 11.39 -6.00 -4.10
N LEU A 122 10.62 -6.80 -3.36
CA LEU A 122 11.16 -7.85 -2.48
C LEU A 122 11.97 -8.92 -3.23
N ALA A 123 11.53 -9.32 -4.43
CA ALA A 123 12.16 -10.39 -5.19
C ALA A 123 13.45 -9.95 -5.91
N PHE A 124 13.52 -8.70 -6.37
CA PHE A 124 14.58 -8.24 -7.27
C PHE A 124 15.59 -7.28 -6.65
N THR A 125 15.35 -6.80 -5.43
CA THR A 125 16.28 -5.93 -4.71
C THR A 125 17.11 -6.71 -3.69
N SER A 126 18.27 -6.16 -3.35
CA SER A 126 19.15 -6.69 -2.31
C SER A 126 20.13 -5.60 -1.89
N LYS A 127 20.99 -5.91 -0.91
CA LYS A 127 22.10 -5.02 -0.53
C LYS A 127 22.93 -4.55 -1.73
N ASP A 128 23.10 -5.40 -2.74
CA ASP A 128 23.92 -5.12 -3.92
C ASP A 128 23.08 -4.80 -5.17
N LYS A 129 21.74 -4.75 -5.04
CA LYS A 129 20.79 -4.41 -6.12
C LYS A 129 19.84 -3.32 -5.62
N PRO A 130 20.22 -2.05 -5.73
CA PRO A 130 19.43 -0.95 -5.20
C PRO A 130 18.11 -0.79 -5.98
N TYR A 131 17.05 -0.37 -5.27
CA TYR A 131 15.82 0.11 -5.88
C TYR A 131 15.99 1.59 -6.25
N VAL A 132 15.68 1.94 -7.50
CA VAL A 132 15.74 3.32 -8.01
C VAL A 132 14.35 3.73 -8.45
N THR A 133 13.82 4.80 -7.86
CA THR A 133 12.48 5.33 -8.13
C THR A 133 12.51 6.86 -8.19
N ALA A 134 11.44 7.46 -8.70
CA ALA A 134 11.20 8.89 -8.62
C ALA A 134 10.89 9.34 -7.19
N ASP A 135 11.23 10.59 -6.88
CA ASP A 135 10.89 11.26 -5.62
C ASP A 135 10.22 12.62 -5.93
N PRO A 136 8.89 12.76 -5.74
CA PRO A 136 7.95 11.75 -5.21
C PRO A 136 7.56 10.68 -6.25
N GLY A 137 7.12 9.51 -5.77
CA GLY A 137 6.68 8.36 -6.58
C GLY A 137 5.52 7.58 -5.95
N TYR A 138 5.04 6.52 -6.63
CA TYR A 138 3.98 5.66 -6.12
C TYR A 138 4.48 4.75 -4.99
N GLU A 139 3.71 4.64 -3.91
CA GLU A 139 4.14 4.09 -2.63
C GLU A 139 4.35 2.57 -2.60
N ALA A 140 3.70 1.81 -3.48
CA ALA A 140 3.70 0.34 -3.39
C ALA A 140 5.09 -0.32 -3.50
N GLY A 141 6.06 0.37 -4.12
CA GLY A 141 7.44 -0.10 -4.23
C GLY A 141 8.40 0.46 -3.19
N MET A 142 7.94 1.34 -2.28
CA MET A 142 8.77 1.92 -1.21
C MET A 142 8.79 1.07 0.06
#